data_AF-A0AAU9JVE1-F1
#
_entry.id   AF-A0AAU9JVE1-F1
#
_cell.length_a   1.000
_cell.length_b   1.000
_cell.length_c   1.000
_cell.angle_alpha   90.00
_cell.angle_beta   90.00
_cell.angle_gamma   90.00
#
_symmetry.space_group_name_H-M   'P 1'
#
loop_
_entity.id
_entity.type
_entity.pdbx_description
1 polymer ?
#
loop_
_entity_poly.entity_id
_entity_poly.type
_entity_poly.pdbx_seq_one_letter_code
_entity_poly.pdbx_strand_id
1 'polypeptide(L)' 'MKLNLQDFIFRGEALKLYRRFAKIAIKIQDESSRRETIEFIKPQFKSLKTSNDRRMDFTSLRSNIDYIEEMSRFSGLK' A
#
# COMPACT_ATOMS: atom_id res chain seq x y z
N MET A 1 10.58 23.20 4.99
CA MET A 1 11.32 21.92 5.02
C MET A 1 11.88 21.67 3.62
N LYS A 2 13.20 21.74 3.41
CA LYS A 2 13.81 21.47 2.10
C LYS A 2 13.71 19.96 1.83
N LEU A 3 12.94 19.56 0.82
CA LEU A 3 12.90 18.18 0.34
C LEU A 3 14.29 17.81 -0.19
N ASN A 4 14.92 16.80 0.40
CA ASN A 4 16.14 16.25 -0.18
C ASN A 4 15.78 15.28 -1.33
N LEU A 5 16.72 14.99 -2.22
CA LEU A 5 16.49 14.10 -3.37
C LEU A 5 16.00 12.71 -2.94
N GLN A 6 16.47 12.20 -1.80
CA GLN A 6 16.04 10.89 -1.28
C GLN A 6 14.57 10.89 -0.85
N ASP A 7 14.08 11.98 -0.26
CA ASP A 7 12.67 12.17 0.09
C ASP A 7 11.78 12.20 -1.15
N PHE A 8 12.26 12.86 -2.22
CA PHE A 8 11.55 12.93 -3.49
C PHE A 8 11.42 11.53 -4.12
N ILE A 9 12.53 10.80 -4.19
CA ILE A 9 12.55 9.42 -4.72
C ILE A 9 11.62 8.53 -3.89
N PHE A 10 11.74 8.56 -2.56
CA PHE A 10 10.92 7.75 -1.66
C PHE A 10 9.42 8.04 -1.81
N ARG A 11 9.02 9.31 -1.92
CA ARG A 11 7.62 9.67 -2.20
C ARG A 11 7.13 9.10 -3.53
N GLY A 12 8.00 9.09 -4.54
CA GLY A 12 7.71 8.45 -5.83
C GLY A 12 7.44 6.95 -5.68
N GLU A 13 8.26 6.23 -4.90
CA GLU A 13 8.07 4.80 -4.62
C GLU A 13 6.80 4.52 -3.82
N ALA A 14 6.55 5.29 -2.75
CA ALA A 14 5.32 5.20 -1.97
C ALA A 14 4.07 5.43 -2.83
N LEU A 15 4.11 6.40 -3.76
CA LEU A 15 3.01 6.66 -4.69
C LEU A 15 2.81 5.51 -5.69
N LYS A 16 3.90 4.93 -6.22
CA LYS A 16 3.81 3.75 -7.10
C LYS A 16 3.16 2.57 -6.37
N LEU A 17 3.57 2.33 -5.12
CA LEU A 17 3.00 1.26 -4.30
C LEU A 17 1.51 1.50 -4.01
N TYR A 18 1.12 2.75 -3.69
CA TYR A 18 -0.28 3.12 -3.48
C TYR A 18 -1.14 2.88 -4.74
N ARG A 19 -0.63 3.26 -5.91
CA ARG A 19 -1.32 3.02 -7.19
C ARG A 19 -1.49 1.53 -7.49
N ARG A 20 -0.49 0.70 -7.15
CA ARG A 20 -0.59 -0.75 -7.26
C ARG A 20 -1.66 -1.31 -6.32
N PHE A 21 -1.65 -0.89 -5.06
CA PHE A 21 -2.69 -1.26 -4.10
C PHE A 21 -4.09 -0.88 -4.60
N ALA A 22 -4.30 0.34 -5.10
CA ALA A 22 -5.59 0.78 -5.61
C ALA A 22 -6.10 -0.11 -6.77
N LYS A 23 -5.20 -0.55 -7.67
CA LYS A 23 -5.54 -1.49 -8.74
C LYS A 23 -5.97 -2.87 -8.21
N ILE A 24 -5.34 -3.34 -7.13
CA ILE A 24 -5.72 -4.60 -6.47
C ILE A 24 -7.08 -4.44 -5.80
N ALA A 25 -7.26 -3.40 -5.00
CA ALA A 25 -8.49 -3.15 -4.26
C ALA A 25 -9.72 -3.04 -5.17
N ILE A 26 -9.60 -2.42 -6.35
CA ILE A 26 -10.70 -2.33 -7.34
C ILE A 26 -11.10 -3.70 -7.88
N LYS A 27 -10.17 -4.67 -7.94
CA LYS A 27 -10.47 -6.03 -8.41
C LYS A 27 -11.24 -6.85 -7.37
N ILE A 28 -11.21 -6.47 -6.10
CA ILE A 28 -11.98 -7.13 -5.04
C ILE A 28 -13.46 -6.85 -5.29
N GLN A 29 -14.21 -7.90 -5.65
CA GLN A 29 -15.63 -7.81 -6.03
C GLN A 29 -16.53 -7.58 -4.82
N ASP A 30 -16.25 -8.28 -3.72
CA ASP A 30 -17.00 -8.11 -2.47
C ASP A 30 -16.73 -6.73 -1.86
N GLU A 31 -17.78 -5.95 -1.65
CA GLU A 31 -17.64 -4.58 -1.16
C GLU A 31 -17.11 -4.54 0.27
N SER A 32 -17.54 -5.45 1.14
CA SER A 32 -17.08 -5.50 2.54
C SER A 32 -15.59 -5.77 2.59
N SER A 33 -15.14 -6.83 1.93
CA SER A 33 -13.73 -7.24 1.83
C SER A 33 -12.88 -6.12 1.23
N ARG A 34 -13.38 -5.44 0.19
CA ARG A 34 -12.68 -4.30 -0.41
C ARG A 34 -12.53 -3.15 0.58
N ARG A 35 -13.60 -2.81 1.32
CA ARG A 35 -13.59 -1.73 2.30
C ARG A 35 -12.64 -2.06 3.45
N GLU A 36 -12.72 -3.25 4.01
CA GLU A 36 -11.84 -3.75 5.08
C GLU A 36 -10.36 -3.71 4.65
N THR A 37 -10.06 -4.17 3.43
CA THR A 37 -8.71 -4.12 2.88
C THR A 37 -8.19 -2.68 2.75
N ILE A 38 -9.03 -1.75 2.29
CA ILE A 38 -8.69 -0.32 2.20
C ILE A 38 -8.47 0.27 3.59
N GLU A 39 -9.33 -0.04 4.56
CA GLU A 39 -9.24 0.44 5.93
C GLU A 39 -8.00 -0.10 6.65
N PHE A 40 -7.56 -1.32 6.33
CA PHE A 40 -6.33 -1.90 6.84
C PHE A 40 -5.06 -1.23 6.26
N ILE A 41 -5.04 -0.94 4.95
CA ILE A 41 -3.85 -0.44 4.26
C ILE A 41 -3.69 1.09 4.33
N LYS A 42 -4.78 1.84 4.29
CA LYS A 42 -4.76 3.31 4.23
C LYS A 42 -4.04 3.97 5.42
N PRO A 43 -4.18 3.50 6.68
CA PRO A 43 -3.43 4.05 7.81
C PRO A 43 -1.92 3.84 7.68
N GLN A 44 -1.48 2.70 7.13
CA GLN A 44 -0.06 2.39 6.94
C GLN A 44 0.59 3.35 5.92
N PHE A 45 -0.11 3.77 4.87
CA PHE A 45 0.40 4.83 3.99
C PHE A 45 0.47 6.20 4.67
N LYS A 46 -0.41 6.48 5.65
CA LYS A 46 -0.35 7.74 6.40
C LYS A 46 0.85 7.75 7.35
N SER A 47 1.14 6.63 8.02
CA SER A 47 2.25 6.53 8.97
C SER A 47 3.62 6.74 8.29
N LEU A 48 3.78 6.41 7.01
CA LEU A 48 5.02 6.68 6.25
C LEU A 48 5.44 8.16 6.24
N LYS A 49 4.50 9.09 6.47
CA LYS A 49 4.80 10.54 6.50
C LYS A 49 5.42 10.98 7.82
N THR A 50 5.16 10.27 8.90
CA THR A 50 5.51 10.66 10.28
C THR A 50 6.43 9.65 10.96
N SER A 51 6.67 8.50 10.34
CA SER A 51 7.51 7.44 10.90
C SER A 51 8.99 7.83 10.90
N ASN A 52 9.64 7.55 12.04
CA ASN A 52 11.09 7.67 12.19
C ASN A 52 11.84 6.62 11.34
N ASP A 53 11.22 5.47 11.07
CA ASP A 53 11.76 4.41 10.20
C ASP A 53 10.82 4.10 9.03
N ARG A 54 10.53 5.14 8.25
CA ARG A 54 9.68 5.04 7.06
C ARG A 54 10.17 4.02 6.02
N ARG A 55 11.45 3.64 6.00
CA ARG A 55 11.99 2.66 5.04
C ARG A 55 11.63 1.24 5.43
N MET A 56 11.77 0.91 6.73
CA MET A 56 11.31 -0.35 7.27
C MET A 56 9.78 -0.47 7.14
N ASP A 57 9.03 0.57 7.53
CA ASP A 57 7.57 0.59 7.37
C ASP A 57 7.12 0.42 5.92
N PHE A 58 7.84 1.04 4.98
CA PHE A 58 7.57 0.88 3.55
C PHE A 58 7.78 -0.56 3.09
N THR A 59 8.83 -1.23 3.59
CA THR A 59 9.10 -2.63 3.28
C THR A 59 7.99 -3.53 3.81
N SER A 60 7.57 -3.33 5.05
CA SER A 60 6.44 -4.07 5.66
C SER A 60 5.14 -3.84 4.90
N LEU A 61 4.84 -2.59 4.53
CA LEU A 61 3.67 -2.25 3.73
C LEU A 61 3.70 -2.90 2.35
N ARG A 62 4.88 -2.96 1.72
CA ARG A 62 5.06 -3.64 0.44
C ARG A 62 4.74 -5.13 0.56
N SER A 63 5.26 -5.81 1.59
CA SER A 63 4.96 -7.22 1.85
C SER A 63 3.46 -7.47 2.09
N ASN A 64 2.80 -6.57 2.84
CA ASN A 64 1.35 -6.66 3.06
C ASN A 64 0.56 -6.55 1.74
N ILE A 65 0.97 -5.65 0.84
CA ILE A 65 0.33 -5.49 -0.48
C ILE A 65 0.63 -6.69 -1.38
N ASP A 66 1.85 -7.25 -1.33
CA ASP A 66 2.21 -8.47 -2.06
C ASP A 66 1.32 -9.64 -1.61
N TYR A 67 1.12 -9.81 -0.31
CA TYR A 67 0.23 -10.81 0.27
C TYR A 67 -1.23 -10.62 -0.16
N ILE A 68 -1.76 -9.39 -0.10
CA ILE A 68 -3.14 -9.11 -0.56
C ILE A 68 -3.29 -9.42 -2.04
N GLU A 69 -2.29 -9.07 -2.86
CA GLU A 69 -2.32 -9.39 -4.29
C GLU A 69 -2.34 -10.89 -4.53
N GLU A 70 -1.50 -11.64 -3.83
CA GLU A 70 -1.45 -13.10 -3.91
C GLU A 70 -2.80 -13.72 -3.50
N MET A 71 -3.34 -13.31 -2.35
CA MET A 71 -4.64 -13.79 -1.88
C MET A 71 -5.77 -13.44 -2.85
N SER A 72 -5.73 -12.24 -3.47
CA SER A 72 -6.72 -11.83 -4.47
C SER A 72 -6.69 -12.70 -5.74
N ARG A 73 -5.55 -13.33 -6.05
CA ARG A 73 -5.42 -14.28 -7.17
C ARG A 73 -5.95 -15.66 -6.80
N PHE A 74 -5.66 -16.15 -5.60
CA PHE A 74 -6.10 -17.49 -5.15
C PHE A 74 -7.58 -17.55 -4.78
N SER A 75 -8.17 -16.46 -4.30
CA SER A 75 -9.58 -16.39 -3.90
C SER A 75 -10.57 -16.30 -5.07
N GLY A 76 -10.10 -16.40 -6.32
CA GLY A 76 -11.00 -16.53 -7.46
C GLY A 76 -11.88 -15.29 -7.68
N LEU A 77 -11.28 -14.10 -7.69
CA LEU A 77 -11.88 -12.89 -8.28
C LEU A 77 -11.94 -13.03 -9.82
N LYS A 78 -12.59 -14.10 -10.29
CA LYS A 78 -12.54 -14.72 -11.63
C LYS A 78 -11.14 -14.92 -12.21
#